data_AF-A0A1W9WJB7-F1
#
_entry.id   AF-A0A1W9WJB7-F1
#
_cell.length_a   1.000
_cell.length_b   1.000
_cell.length_c   1.000
_cell.angle_alpha   90.00
_cell.angle_beta   90.00
_cell.angle_gamma   90.00
#
_symmetry.space_group_name_H-M   'P 1'
#
loop_
_entity.id
_entity.type
_entity.pdbx_description
1 polymer ?
#
loop_
_entity_poly.entity_id
_entity_poly.type
_entity_poly.pdbx_seq_one_letter_code
_entity_poly.pdbx_strand_id
1 'polypeptide(L)'
;MGYEHFLSISLNGANEVMNVRVVTIGLVNQSQAHPREIFADVLMDRASSLIIAHNHPSGNLQPSKEDIDITHKIFEAGSPWYLLVKRQTTAANI
;
A
#
# COMPACT_ATOMS: atom_id res chain seq x y z
N MET A 1 18.04 -10.90 -8.65
CA MET A 1 17.93 -9.59 -7.98
C MET A 1 16.57 -9.03 -8.33
N GLY A 2 15.65 -8.97 -7.36
CA GLY A 2 14.33 -8.37 -7.56
C GLY A 2 14.32 -6.92 -7.09
N TYR A 3 13.34 -6.14 -7.55
CA TYR A 3 13.06 -4.81 -7.04
C TYR A 3 12.02 -4.88 -5.91
N GLU A 4 12.15 -4.01 -4.91
CA GLU A 4 11.07 -3.75 -3.95
C GLU A 4 9.98 -2.91 -4.63
N HIS A 5 8.73 -3.28 -4.40
CA HIS A 5 7.53 -2.64 -4.92
C HIS A 5 6.59 -2.36 -3.76
N PHE A 6 6.12 -1.13 -3.69
CA PHE A 6 5.02 -0.76 -2.83
C PHE A 6 3.77 -0.58 -3.67
N LEU A 7 2.72 -1.34 -3.37
CA LEU A 7 1.49 -1.36 -4.14
C LEU A 7 0.32 -0.73 -3.39
N SER A 8 -0.58 -0.10 -4.14
CA SER A 8 -1.94 0.22 -3.70
C SER A 8 -2.94 -0.64 -4.48
N ILE A 9 -3.91 -1.21 -3.77
CA ILE A 9 -4.94 -2.07 -4.34
C ILE A 9 -6.30 -1.52 -3.92
N SER A 10 -7.06 -1.03 -4.89
CA SER A 10 -8.41 -0.50 -4.70
C SER A 10 -9.42 -1.63 -4.69
N LEU A 11 -10.34 -1.62 -3.73
CA LEU A 11 -11.40 -2.62 -3.61
C LEU A 11 -12.79 -1.99 -3.65
N ASN A 12 -13.75 -2.70 -4.24
CA ASN A 12 -15.16 -2.30 -4.22
C ASN A 12 -15.87 -2.72 -2.92
N GLY A 13 -17.16 -2.42 -2.77
CA GLY A 13 -17.95 -2.77 -1.58
C GLY A 13 -18.08 -4.28 -1.30
N ALA A 14 -17.83 -5.13 -2.29
CA ALA A 14 -17.78 -6.59 -2.14
C ALA A 14 -16.36 -7.12 -1.84
N ASN A 15 -15.39 -6.23 -1.63
CA ASN A 15 -13.95 -6.53 -1.49
C ASN A 15 -13.31 -7.14 -2.75
N GLU A 16 -13.88 -6.92 -3.93
CA GLU A 16 -13.28 -7.34 -5.19
C GLU A 16 -12.25 -6.32 -5.65
N VAL A 17 -11.14 -6.80 -6.24
CA VAL A 17 -10.08 -5.96 -6.77
C VAL A 17 -10.60 -5.15 -7.95
N MET A 18 -10.53 -3.83 -7.81
CA MET A 18 -10.83 -2.88 -8.90
C MET A 18 -9.59 -2.56 -9.69
N ASN A 19 -8.47 -2.30 -8.99
CA ASN A 19 -7.22 -1.90 -9.61
C ASN A 19 -6.03 -2.20 -8.69
N VAL A 20 -4.85 -2.40 -9.29
CA VAL A 20 -3.58 -2.61 -8.62
C VAL A 20 -2.57 -1.64 -9.22
N ARG A 21 -1.96 -0.79 -8.40
CA ARG A 21 -1.00 0.22 -8.84
C ARG A 21 0.30 0.08 -8.10
N VAL A 22 1.39 0.30 -8.84
CA VAL A 22 2.73 0.45 -8.26
C VAL A 22 2.88 1.90 -7.81
N VAL A 23 3.04 2.10 -6.51
CA VAL A 23 3.31 3.41 -5.91
C VAL A 23 4.80 3.72 -6.02
N THR A 24 5.66 2.73 -5.76
CA THR A 24 7.12 2.89 -5.77
C THR A 24 7.83 1.64 -6.30
N ILE A 25 9.02 1.82 -6.89
CA ILE A 25 9.93 0.74 -7.29
C ILE A 25 11.34 1.08 -6.81
N GLY A 26 12.02 0.16 -6.12
CA GLY A 26 13.40 0.29 -5.65
C GLY A 26 13.54 0.43 -4.13
N LEU A 27 14.77 0.71 -3.66
CA LEU A 27 15.07 0.87 -2.24
C LEU A 27 14.12 1.89 -1.61
N VAL A 28 13.34 1.45 -0.61
CA VAL A 28 12.40 2.26 0.16
C VAL A 28 13.16 3.31 0.98
N ASN A 29 13.71 4.31 0.29
CA ASN A 29 14.14 5.54 0.91
C ASN A 29 12.86 6.33 1.20
N GLN A 30 12.71 6.77 2.45
CA GLN A 30 11.54 7.30 3.18
C GLN A 30 10.61 8.33 2.49
N SER A 31 10.82 8.67 1.22
CA SER A 31 10.15 9.75 0.49
C SER A 31 9.11 9.31 -0.56
N GLN A 32 9.01 8.03 -0.95
CA GLN A 32 8.29 7.70 -2.19
C GLN A 32 6.80 7.32 -2.00
N ALA A 33 6.39 6.68 -0.89
CA ALA A 33 5.01 6.25 -0.69
C ALA A 33 4.17 7.27 0.12
N HIS A 34 4.00 8.48 -0.38
CA HIS A 34 3.22 9.50 0.35
C HIS A 34 1.71 9.20 0.28
N PRO A 35 0.94 9.30 1.40
CA PRO A 35 -0.51 9.08 1.40
C PRO A 35 -1.26 9.82 0.30
N ARG A 36 -0.92 11.08 0.03
CA ARG A 36 -1.49 11.88 -1.07
C ARG A 36 -1.51 11.15 -2.42
N GLU A 37 -0.41 10.50 -2.80
CA GLU A 37 -0.32 9.81 -4.10
C GLU A 37 -1.18 8.55 -4.10
N ILE A 38 -1.21 7.83 -2.98
CA ILE A 38 -2.01 6.62 -2.81
C ILE A 38 -3.51 6.95 -2.88
N PHE A 39 -3.96 7.92 -2.09
CA PHE A 39 -5.37 8.25 -1.97
C PHE A 39 -5.93 8.94 -3.21
N ALA A 40 -5.13 9.65 -4.00
CA ALA A 40 -5.59 10.26 -5.24
C ALA A 40 -6.24 9.24 -6.18
N ASP A 41 -5.55 8.13 -6.42
CA ASP A 41 -6.03 7.04 -7.28
C ASP A 41 -7.20 6.27 -6.66
N VAL A 42 -7.10 5.96 -5.36
CA VAL A 42 -8.11 5.14 -4.68
C VAL A 42 -9.45 5.87 -4.54
N LEU A 43 -9.41 7.18 -4.32
CA LEU A 43 -10.59 8.03 -4.34
C LEU A 43 -11.16 8.19 -5.76
N MET A 44 -10.29 8.29 -6.78
CA MET A 44 -10.72 8.35 -8.18
C MET A 44 -11.43 7.07 -8.64
N ASP A 45 -10.96 5.91 -8.16
CA ASP A 45 -11.63 4.62 -8.37
C ASP A 45 -12.98 4.50 -7.66
N ARG A 46 -13.29 5.40 -6.72
CA ARG A 46 -14.44 5.30 -5.80
C ARG A 46 -14.40 4.00 -4.99
N ALA A 47 -13.20 3.60 -4.57
CA ALA A 47 -13.01 2.39 -3.79
C ALA A 47 -13.71 2.51 -2.42
N SER A 48 -14.18 1.37 -1.89
CA SER A 48 -14.67 1.26 -0.51
C SER A 48 -13.54 1.05 0.49
N SER A 49 -12.44 0.46 0.02
CA SER A 49 -11.31 0.05 0.84
C SER A 49 -10.03 -0.08 0.02
N LEU A 50 -8.91 -0.09 0.74
CA LEU A 50 -7.56 -0.07 0.20
C LEU A 50 -6.75 -1.19 0.83
N ILE A 51 -6.03 -1.98 0.05
CA ILE A 51 -4.92 -2.82 0.55
C ILE A 51 -3.60 -2.17 0.13
N ILE A 52 -2.65 -2.14 1.05
CA ILE A 52 -1.25 -1.84 0.76
C ILE A 52 -0.46 -3.15 0.73
N ALA A 53 0.46 -3.30 -0.21
CA ALA A 53 1.37 -4.45 -0.24
C ALA A 53 2.79 -4.01 -0.47
N HIS A 54 3.73 -4.72 0.14
CA HIS A 54 5.16 -4.51 -0.05
C HIS A 54 5.85 -5.85 -0.24
N ASN A 55 6.76 -5.98 -1.21
CA ASN A 55 7.62 -7.15 -1.31
C ASN A 55 9.05 -6.88 -0.86
N HIS A 56 9.64 -7.85 -0.18
CA HIS A 56 11.09 -7.90 0.05
C HIS A 56 11.70 -9.01 -0.82
N PRO A 57 12.48 -8.67 -1.86
CA PRO A 57 13.20 -9.65 -2.68
C PRO A 57 14.16 -10.55 -1.91
N SER A 58 14.52 -10.16 -0.67
CA SER A 58 15.30 -10.97 0.27
C SER A 58 14.52 -12.17 0.81
N GLY A 59 13.18 -12.18 0.68
CA GLY A 59 12.29 -13.17 1.26
C GLY A 59 12.02 -12.97 2.76
N ASN A 60 12.59 -11.93 3.39
CA ASN A 60 12.27 -11.61 4.79
C ASN A 60 10.85 -11.05 4.87
N LEU A 61 9.99 -11.70 5.64
CA LEU A 61 8.60 -11.27 5.84
C LEU A 61 8.42 -10.43 7.11
N GLN A 62 9.48 -10.21 7.90
CA GLN A 62 9.40 -9.28 9.01
C GLN A 62 9.35 -7.84 8.48
N PRO A 63 8.32 -7.07 8.83
CA PRO A 63 8.25 -5.68 8.43
C PRO A 63 9.39 -4.90 9.10
N SER A 64 10.02 -4.02 8.34
CA SER A 64 10.94 -3.01 8.89
C SER A 64 10.19 -2.01 9.77
N LYS A 65 10.93 -1.17 10.49
CA LYS A 65 10.32 -0.07 11.24
C LYS A 65 9.62 0.90 10.28
N GLU A 66 10.25 1.14 9.12
CA GLU A 66 9.75 1.99 8.06
C GLU A 66 8.43 1.47 7.49
N ASP A 67 8.29 0.15 7.32
CA ASP A 67 7.02 -0.49 6.91
C ASP A 67 5.89 -0.24 7.90
N ILE A 68 6.20 -0.35 9.19
CA ILE A 68 5.24 -0.11 10.28
C ILE A 68 4.83 1.36 10.29
N ASP A 69 5.80 2.27 10.26
CA ASP A 69 5.57 3.71 10.32
C ASP A 69 4.73 4.19 9.12
N ILE A 70 5.01 3.70 7.90
CA ILE A 70 4.23 4.08 6.72
C ILE A 70 2.83 3.48 6.74
N THR A 71 2.66 2.24 7.23
CA THR A 71 1.35 1.62 7.43
C THR A 71 0.48 2.49 8.35
N HIS A 72 1.04 2.91 9.49
CA HIS A 72 0.33 3.77 10.44
C HIS A 72 -0.05 5.10 9.82
N LYS A 73 0.89 5.76 9.12
CA LYS A 73 0.63 7.03 8.46
C LYS A 73 -0.48 6.95 7.41
N ILE A 74 -0.53 5.86 6.63
CA ILE A 74 -1.59 5.63 5.63
C ILE A 74 -2.93 5.36 6.34
N PHE A 75 -2.93 4.55 7.39
CA PHE A 75 -4.14 4.25 8.16
C PHE A 75 -4.76 5.53 8.75
N GLU A 76 -3.96 6.37 9.39
CA GLU A 76 -4.41 7.65 9.96
C GLU A 76 -4.93 8.60 8.86
N ALA A 77 -4.21 8.70 7.74
CA ALA A 77 -4.61 9.55 6.62
C ALA A 77 -5.90 9.10 5.91
N GLY A 78 -6.25 7.81 5.98
CA GLY A 78 -7.49 7.25 5.41
C GLY A 78 -8.75 7.49 6.25
N SER A 79 -8.59 7.71 7.56
CA SER A 79 -9.69 7.84 8.52
C SER A 79 -10.70 8.94 8.15
N PRO A 80 -10.30 10.18 7.77
CA PRO A 80 -11.25 11.22 7.38
C PRO A 80 -12.09 10.89 6.14
N TRP A 81 -11.65 9.93 5.32
CA TRP A 81 -12.30 9.56 4.06
C TRP A 81 -13.27 8.39 4.22
N TYR A 82 -13.43 7.86 5.44
CA TYR A 82 -14.14 6.59 5.71
C TYR A 82 -13.64 5.42 4.85
N LEU A 83 -12.42 5.53 4.30
CA LEU A 83 -11.82 4.48 3.49
C LEU A 83 -11.17 3.47 4.41
N LEU A 84 -11.59 2.21 4.29
CA LEU A 84 -11.08 1.15 5.13
C LEU A 84 -9.72 0.68 4.61
N VAL A 85 -8.64 1.06 5.29
CA VAL A 85 -7.29 0.55 4.98
C VAL A 85 -7.15 -0.86 5.57
N LYS A 86 -7.15 -1.86 4.70
CA LYS A 86 -6.95 -3.27 5.01
C LYS A 86 -5.45 -3.57 5.05
N ARG A 87 -5.09 -4.43 5.99
CA ARG A 87 -3.72 -4.77 6.45
C ARG A 87 -2.68 -4.81 5.33
N GLN A 88 -1.51 -4.20 5.59
CA GLN A 88 -0.34 -4.35 4.75
C GLN A 88 0.11 -5.81 4.70
N THR A 89 0.28 -6.35 3.48
CA THR A 89 0.77 -7.72 3.30
C THR A 89 2.19 -7.69 2.76
N THR A 90 3.11 -8.36 3.45
CA THR A 90 4.47 -8.58 2.96
C THR A 90 4.49 -9.87 2.14
N ALA A 91 4.86 -9.80 0.86
CA ALA A 91 4.96 -10.97 -0.01
C ALA A 91 6.40 -11.12 -0.53
N ALA A 92 6.92 -12.34 -0.60
CA ALA A 92 8.31 -12.57 -1.02
C ALA A 92 8.53 -12.25 -2.51
N ASN A 93 7.50 -12.41 -3.35
CA ASN A 93 7.55 -12.19 -4.79
C ASN A 93 6.21 -11.57 -5.24
N ILE A 94 6.25 -10.30 -5.62
CA ILE A 94 5.17 -9.61 -6.36
C ILE A 94 5.71 -9.38 -7.76
#